data_AF-A0A9P7X018-F1
#
_entry.id   AF-A0A9P7X018-F1
#
_cell.length_a   1.000
_cell.length_b   1.000
_cell.length_c   1.000
_cell.angle_alpha   90.00
_cell.angle_beta   90.00
_cell.angle_gamma   90.00
#
_symmetry.space_group_name_H-M   'P 1'
#
loop_
_entity.id
_entity.type
_entity.pdbx_description
1 polymer ?
#
loop_
_entity_poly.entity_id
_entity_poly.type
_entity_poly.pdbx_seq_one_letter_code
_entity_poly.pdbx_strand_id
1 'polypeptide(L)'
;MYHQREFLFIIRMQVSRGFRRSIPMAQTDVNVIRLDRDSALNWIRHRYRMGTTMSGIITGDAESPGRKMLLKLPFMVYYSLVIEWRAIELWKLDNSLLLAIDVALKYRRIVDWFRQLWPCAETEKWAATISGELKSICRILGKDVE
;
A
#
# COMPACT_ATOMS: atom_id res chain seq x y z
N MET A 1 -16.33 0.33 24.91
CA MET A 1 -15.51 0.52 23.70
C MET A 1 -16.30 1.22 22.57
N TYR A 2 -16.93 2.37 22.86
CA TYR A 2 -17.70 3.13 21.85
C TYR A 2 -16.90 4.32 21.30
N HIS A 3 -16.18 5.04 22.17
CA HIS A 3 -15.40 6.22 21.81
C HIS A 3 -14.27 5.96 20.80
N GLN A 4 -13.62 4.79 20.86
CA GLN A 4 -12.56 4.44 19.90
C GLN A 4 -13.11 4.21 18.48
N ARG A 5 -14.32 3.65 18.37
CA ARG A 5 -15.01 3.44 17.08
C ARG A 5 -15.50 4.76 16.50
N GLU A 6 -16.04 5.62 17.36
CA GLU A 6 -16.47 6.97 17.00
C GLU A 6 -15.30 7.82 16.51
N PHE A 7 -14.15 7.74 17.20
CA PHE A 7 -12.92 8.43 16.78
C PHE A 7 -12.42 7.94 15.41
N LEU A 8 -12.39 6.62 15.17
CA LEU A 8 -12.04 6.06 13.87
C LEU A 8 -13.03 6.45 12.77
N PHE A 9 -14.33 6.53 13.10
CA PHE A 9 -15.36 6.99 12.18
C PHE A 9 -15.18 8.46 11.81
N ILE A 10 -14.92 9.33 12.79
CA ILE A 10 -14.65 10.76 12.58
C ILE A 10 -13.41 10.94 11.71
N ILE A 11 -12.32 10.21 12.00
CA ILE A 11 -11.10 10.28 11.18
C ILE A 11 -11.40 9.85 9.74
N ARG A 12 -12.09 8.72 9.54
CA ARG A 12 -12.48 8.27 8.18
C ARG A 12 -13.35 9.30 7.47
N MET A 13 -14.29 9.93 8.17
CA MET A 13 -15.13 10.98 7.60
C MET A 13 -14.33 12.20 7.19
N GLN A 14 -13.42 12.69 8.04
CA GLN A 14 -12.58 13.86 7.75
C GLN A 14 -11.58 13.58 6.63
N VAL A 15 -11.00 12.39 6.61
CA VAL A 15 -10.13 11.92 5.54
C VAL A 15 -10.89 11.83 4.21
N SER A 16 -12.08 11.20 4.19
CA SER A 16 -12.94 11.16 3.00
C SER A 16 -13.38 12.55 2.53
N ARG A 17 -13.73 13.45 3.44
CA ARG A 17 -14.09 14.85 3.11
C ARG A 17 -12.89 15.63 2.58
N GLY A 18 -11.70 15.40 3.14
CA GLY A 18 -10.44 15.97 2.68
C GLY A 18 -10.12 15.48 1.27
N PHE A 19 -10.15 14.17 1.03
CA PHE A 19 -9.93 13.56 -0.29
C PHE A 19 -10.92 14.06 -1.34
N ARG A 20 -12.20 14.24 -0.99
CA ARG A 20 -13.18 14.80 -1.94
C ARG A 20 -12.89 16.24 -2.35
N ARG A 21 -12.12 17.00 -1.56
CA ARG A 21 -11.71 18.38 -1.88
C ARG A 21 -10.38 18.45 -2.61
N SER A 22 -9.47 17.51 -2.38
CA SER A 22 -8.11 17.52 -2.97
C SER A 22 -7.94 16.57 -4.16
N ILE A 23 -8.91 15.70 -4.44
CA ILE A 23 -9.01 14.98 -5.70
C ILE A 23 -9.79 15.87 -6.67
N PRO A 24 -9.20 16.33 -7.80
CA PRO A 24 -9.96 16.98 -8.85
C PRO A 24 -11.13 16.07 -9.23
N MET A 25 -12.36 16.59 -9.20
CA MET A 25 -13.49 15.90 -9.81
C MET A 25 -13.06 15.45 -11.21
N ALA A 26 -13.22 14.15 -11.49
CA ALA A 26 -12.87 13.58 -12.79
C ALA A 26 -13.43 14.50 -13.89
N GLN A 27 -12.55 15.03 -14.74
CA GLN A 27 -12.97 15.81 -15.89
C GLN A 27 -13.81 14.90 -16.78
N THR A 28 -15.12 15.06 -16.66
CA THR A 28 -16.13 14.63 -17.63
C THR A 28 -15.80 15.31 -18.95
N ASP A 29 -15.14 14.60 -19.87
CA ASP A 29 -15.62 14.45 -21.27
C ASP A 29 -14.73 13.60 -22.20
N VAL A 30 -13.67 12.93 -21.74
CA VAL A 30 -12.88 12.03 -22.61
C VAL A 30 -12.48 10.77 -21.86
N ASN A 31 -13.21 9.66 -22.08
CA ASN A 31 -12.91 8.32 -21.58
C ASN A 31 -12.66 8.19 -20.06
N VAL A 32 -13.74 7.87 -19.32
CA VAL A 32 -13.76 7.50 -17.89
C VAL A 32 -12.83 6.33 -17.52
N ILE A 33 -12.16 5.71 -18.50
CA ILE A 33 -11.29 4.52 -18.36
C ILE A 33 -9.81 4.86 -18.62
N ARG A 34 -9.45 6.09 -19.01
CA ARG A 34 -8.03 6.44 -19.18
C ARG A 34 -7.42 6.86 -17.85
N LEU A 35 -6.78 5.90 -17.17
CA LEU A 35 -5.76 6.16 -16.17
C LEU A 35 -4.82 7.26 -16.71
N ASP A 36 -4.67 8.36 -15.99
CA ASP A 36 -3.58 9.30 -16.25
C ASP A 36 -2.26 8.57 -15.94
N ARG A 37 -1.65 8.03 -17.00
CA ARG A 37 -0.49 7.16 -16.92
C ARG A 37 0.71 7.88 -16.30
N ASP A 38 0.86 9.18 -16.53
CA ASP A 38 1.98 9.95 -15.98
C ASP A 38 1.83 10.14 -14.47
N SER A 39 0.62 10.48 -14.01
CA SER A 39 0.32 10.52 -12.58
C SER A 39 0.49 9.15 -11.92
N ALA A 40 0.05 8.08 -12.58
CA ALA A 40 0.23 6.71 -12.09
C ALA A 40 1.71 6.34 -11.98
N LEU A 41 2.51 6.63 -13.01
CA LEU A 41 3.96 6.40 -13.00
C LEU A 41 4.66 7.20 -11.91
N ASN A 42 4.30 8.47 -11.72
CA ASN A 42 4.85 9.31 -10.67
C ASN A 42 4.53 8.76 -9.27
N TRP A 43 3.28 8.32 -9.07
CA TRP A 43 2.87 7.65 -7.83
C TRP A 43 3.68 6.37 -7.60
N ILE A 44 3.78 5.48 -8.60
CA ILE A 44 4.51 4.21 -8.49
C ILE A 44 5.99 4.48 -8.16
N ARG A 45 6.65 5.41 -8.87
CA ARG A 45 8.06 5.77 -8.61
C ARG A 45 8.26 6.31 -7.20
N HIS A 46 7.36 7.18 -6.74
CA HIS A 46 7.40 7.71 -5.39
C HIS A 46 7.25 6.60 -4.34
N ARG A 47 6.26 5.70 -4.53
CA ARG A 47 6.06 4.54 -3.65
C ARG A 47 7.24 3.59 -3.66
N TYR A 48 7.85 3.35 -4.80
CA TYR A 48 9.05 2.51 -4.89
C TYR A 48 10.23 3.08 -4.07
N ARG A 49 10.45 4.41 -4.15
CA ARG A 49 11.48 5.10 -3.36
C ARG A 49 11.17 5.01 -1.87
N MET A 50 9.93 5.34 -1.47
CA MET A 50 9.50 5.24 -0.07
C MET A 50 9.61 3.83 0.49
N GLY A 51 9.17 2.83 -0.28
CA GLY A 51 9.28 1.42 0.10
C GLY A 51 10.73 1.02 0.28
N THR A 52 11.65 1.49 -0.58
CA THR A 52 13.08 1.19 -0.45
C THR A 52 13.67 1.81 0.82
N THR A 53 13.31 3.06 1.12
CA THR A 53 13.72 3.71 2.38
C THR A 53 13.17 2.96 3.59
N MET A 54 11.88 2.60 3.59
CA MET A 54 11.25 1.91 4.71
C MET A 54 11.83 0.50 4.91
N SER A 55 12.07 -0.25 3.82
CA SER A 55 12.78 -1.53 3.90
C SER A 55 14.19 -1.36 4.47
N GLY A 56 14.93 -0.34 4.04
CA GLY A 56 16.27 -0.04 4.59
C GLY A 56 16.25 0.26 6.09
N ILE A 57 15.22 0.96 6.59
CA ILE A 57 15.03 1.19 8.03
C ILE A 57 14.72 -0.12 8.75
N ILE A 58 13.86 -0.97 8.17
CA ILE A 58 13.46 -2.26 8.76
C ILE A 58 14.64 -3.24 8.85
N THR A 59 15.46 -3.34 7.79
CA THR A 59 16.61 -4.25 7.72
C THR A 59 17.87 -3.68 8.34
N GLY A 60 17.92 -2.37 8.61
CA GLY A 60 19.05 -1.70 9.24
C GLY A 60 19.18 -1.99 10.74
N ASP A 61 20.07 -1.25 11.38
CA ASP A 61 20.36 -1.37 12.81
C ASP A 61 19.07 -1.29 13.66
N ALA A 62 18.92 -2.26 14.56
CA ALA A 62 17.83 -2.36 15.52
C ALA A 62 17.71 -1.11 16.39
N GLU A 63 18.84 -0.50 16.73
CA GLU A 63 18.89 0.66 17.60
C GLU A 63 18.66 2.00 16.87
N SER A 64 18.54 1.97 15.53
CA SER A 64 18.36 3.17 14.73
C SER A 64 17.08 3.93 15.15
N PRO A 65 17.12 5.28 15.20
CA PRO A 65 15.95 6.09 15.55
C PRO A 65 14.73 5.81 14.66
N GLY A 66 14.97 5.57 13.36
CA GLY A 66 13.93 5.23 12.40
C GLY A 66 13.23 3.91 12.72
N ARG A 67 13.97 2.86 13.07
CA ARG A 67 13.39 1.55 13.41
C ARG A 67 12.62 1.62 14.71
N LYS A 68 13.17 2.29 15.74
CA LYS A 68 12.47 2.56 17.01
C LYS A 68 11.17 3.34 16.80
N MET A 69 11.14 4.26 15.84
CA MET A 69 9.92 4.98 15.48
C MET A 69 8.89 4.05 14.81
N LEU A 70 9.30 3.23 13.83
CA LEU A 70 8.38 2.29 13.15
C LEU A 70 7.75 1.29 14.11
N LEU A 71 8.49 0.82 15.12
CA LEU A 71 7.97 -0.09 16.14
C LEU A 71 6.76 0.49 16.89
N LYS A 72 6.63 1.83 16.98
CA LYS A 72 5.52 2.51 17.68
C LYS A 72 4.31 2.80 16.80
N LEU A 73 4.31 2.37 15.53
CA LEU A 73 3.29 2.73 14.54
C LEU A 73 2.50 1.50 14.07
N PRO A 74 1.59 0.95 14.89
CA PRO A 74 0.84 -0.27 14.55
C PRO A 74 -0.03 -0.12 13.29
N PHE A 75 -0.54 1.09 13.01
CA PHE A 75 -1.38 1.36 11.84
C PHE A 75 -0.62 1.33 10.50
N MET A 76 0.71 1.25 10.52
CA MET A 76 1.50 1.16 9.28
C MET A 76 1.29 -0.16 8.53
N VAL A 77 0.78 -1.20 9.18
CA VAL A 77 0.35 -2.44 8.51
C VAL A 77 -0.75 -2.16 7.49
N TYR A 78 -1.79 -1.41 7.88
CA TYR A 78 -2.92 -1.07 7.01
C TYR A 78 -2.50 -0.13 5.89
N TYR A 79 -1.65 0.85 6.21
CA TYR A 79 -1.09 1.73 5.19
C TYR A 79 -0.35 0.92 4.12
N SER A 80 0.53 0.01 4.55
CA SER A 80 1.34 -0.79 3.64
C SER A 80 0.50 -1.75 2.79
N LEU A 81 -0.53 -2.36 3.39
CA LEU A 81 -1.53 -3.18 2.68
C LEU A 81 -2.27 -2.39 1.60
N VAL A 82 -2.68 -1.15 1.88
CA VAL A 82 -3.35 -0.29 0.89
C VAL A 82 -2.44 0.03 -0.29
N ILE A 83 -1.15 0.31 -0.04
CA ILE A 83 -0.19 0.58 -1.12
C ILE A 83 0.03 -0.67 -1.97
N GLU A 84 0.18 -1.84 -1.34
CA GLU A 84 0.31 -3.11 -2.05
C GLU A 84 -0.92 -3.39 -2.93
N TRP A 85 -2.12 -3.32 -2.35
CA TRP A 85 -3.38 -3.50 -3.08
C TRP A 85 -3.49 -2.54 -4.26
N ARG A 86 -3.22 -1.25 -4.03
CA ARG A 86 -3.34 -0.23 -5.06
C ARG A 86 -2.35 -0.43 -6.20
N ALA A 87 -1.15 -0.92 -5.90
CA ALA A 87 -0.15 -1.23 -6.93
C ALA A 87 -0.61 -2.43 -7.80
N ILE A 88 -1.23 -3.44 -7.20
CA ILE A 88 -1.86 -4.55 -7.94
C ILE A 88 -3.01 -4.05 -8.83
N GLU A 89 -3.91 -3.22 -8.30
CA GLU A 89 -5.00 -2.62 -9.10
C GLU A 89 -4.46 -1.82 -10.29
N LEU A 90 -3.43 -1.01 -10.08
CA LEU A 90 -2.80 -0.23 -11.15
C LEU A 90 -2.22 -1.13 -12.25
N TRP A 91 -1.57 -2.23 -11.87
CA TRP A 91 -1.09 -3.20 -12.85
C TRP A 91 -2.24 -3.88 -13.61
N LYS A 92 -3.32 -4.28 -12.92
CA LYS A 92 -4.51 -4.88 -13.59
C LYS A 92 -5.16 -3.93 -14.60
N LEU A 93 -5.11 -2.62 -14.36
CA LEU A 93 -5.59 -1.59 -15.29
C LEU A 93 -4.63 -1.40 -16.47
N ASP A 94 -3.33 -1.55 -16.25
CA ASP A 94 -2.28 -1.38 -17.26
C ASP A 94 -1.11 -2.33 -17.00
N ASN A 95 -1.16 -3.49 -17.67
CA ASN A 95 -0.18 -4.57 -17.48
C ASN A 95 1.26 -4.19 -17.91
N SER A 96 1.44 -3.06 -18.59
CA SER A 96 2.78 -2.55 -18.95
C SER A 96 3.48 -1.85 -17.77
N LEU A 97 2.77 -1.53 -16.69
CA LEU A 97 3.32 -0.92 -15.48
C LEU A 97 3.99 -1.96 -14.56
N LEU A 98 5.03 -2.63 -15.06
CA LEU A 98 5.73 -3.70 -14.32
C LEU A 98 6.32 -3.23 -12.98
N LEU A 99 6.69 -1.95 -12.88
CA LEU A 99 7.19 -1.35 -11.63
C LEU A 99 6.12 -1.36 -10.52
N ALA A 100 4.84 -1.40 -10.85
CA ALA A 100 3.77 -1.54 -9.86
C ALA A 100 3.86 -2.88 -9.11
N ILE A 101 4.22 -3.96 -9.80
CA ILE A 101 4.43 -5.26 -9.17
C ILE A 101 5.66 -5.25 -8.26
N ASP A 102 6.72 -4.55 -8.64
CA ASP A 102 7.89 -4.38 -7.77
C ASP A 102 7.56 -3.57 -6.51
N VAL A 103 6.68 -2.57 -6.63
CA VAL A 103 6.13 -1.86 -5.46
C VAL A 103 5.31 -2.82 -4.59
N ALA A 104 4.40 -3.61 -5.18
CA ALA A 104 3.58 -4.56 -4.43
C ALA A 104 4.44 -5.57 -3.64
N LEU A 105 5.43 -6.19 -4.28
CA LEU A 105 6.37 -7.12 -3.64
C LEU A 105 7.16 -6.45 -2.50
N LYS A 106 7.60 -5.20 -2.71
CA LYS A 106 8.34 -4.47 -1.68
C LYS A 106 7.47 -4.16 -0.46
N TYR A 107 6.24 -3.71 -0.69
CA TYR A 107 5.30 -3.44 0.40
C TYR A 107 4.79 -4.72 1.08
N ARG A 108 4.72 -5.85 0.38
CA ARG A 108 4.42 -7.17 0.97
C ARG A 108 5.41 -7.50 2.09
N ARG A 109 6.71 -7.37 1.84
CA ARG A 109 7.75 -7.62 2.87
C ARG A 109 7.58 -6.71 4.10
N ILE A 110 7.21 -5.46 3.86
CA ILE A 110 6.96 -4.49 4.93
C ILE A 110 5.70 -4.86 5.73
N VAL A 111 4.63 -5.28 5.05
CA VAL A 111 3.41 -5.79 5.69
C VAL A 111 3.74 -6.99 6.57
N ASP A 112 4.50 -7.96 6.06
CA ASP A 112 4.83 -9.17 6.81
C ASP A 112 5.68 -8.85 8.04
N TRP A 113 6.59 -7.87 7.96
CA TRP A 113 7.31 -7.36 9.13
C TRP A 113 6.37 -6.74 10.18
N PHE A 114 5.46 -5.85 9.76
CA PHE A 114 4.51 -5.25 10.70
C PHE A 114 3.55 -6.26 11.32
N ARG A 115 3.13 -7.29 10.57
CA ARG A 115 2.25 -8.36 11.06
C ARG A 115 2.91 -9.22 12.13
N GLN A 116 4.22 -9.44 12.06
CA GLN A 116 4.96 -10.14 13.11
C GLN A 116 4.97 -9.34 14.43
N LEU A 117 5.00 -8.01 14.34
CA LEU A 117 4.99 -7.13 15.52
C LEU A 117 3.59 -6.92 16.09
N TRP A 118 2.60 -6.77 15.21
CA TRP A 118 1.22 -6.39 15.55
C TRP A 118 0.23 -7.34 14.88
N PRO A 119 0.12 -8.59 15.37
CA PRO A 119 -0.80 -9.57 14.79
C PRO A 119 -2.25 -9.13 14.97
N CYS A 120 -3.02 -9.13 13.89
CA CYS A 120 -4.44 -8.78 13.91
C CYS A 120 -5.19 -9.62 12.88
N ALA A 121 -6.20 -10.37 13.33
CA ALA A 121 -6.96 -11.30 12.49
C ALA A 121 -7.58 -10.64 11.23
N GLU A 122 -8.01 -9.39 11.33
CA GLU A 122 -8.54 -8.65 10.17
C GLU A 122 -7.45 -8.35 9.14
N THR A 123 -6.28 -7.89 9.60
CA THR A 123 -5.13 -7.63 8.72
C THR A 123 -4.59 -8.90 8.09
N GLU A 124 -4.62 -10.03 8.81
CA GLU A 124 -4.18 -11.31 8.28
C GLU A 124 -5.07 -11.81 7.14
N LYS A 125 -6.39 -11.73 7.32
CA LYS A 125 -7.36 -12.07 6.27
C LYS A 125 -7.13 -11.21 5.03
N TRP A 126 -7.01 -9.88 5.20
CA TRP A 126 -6.79 -8.97 4.09
C TRP A 126 -5.44 -9.21 3.40
N ALA A 127 -4.37 -9.39 4.18
CA ALA A 127 -3.04 -9.69 3.67
C ALA A 127 -3.02 -11.01 2.89
N ALA A 128 -3.74 -12.04 3.33
CA ALA A 128 -3.84 -13.32 2.65
C ALA A 128 -4.54 -13.19 1.30
N THR A 129 -5.65 -12.44 1.22
CA THR A 129 -6.34 -12.15 -0.04
C THR A 129 -5.41 -11.46 -1.04
N ILE A 130 -4.76 -10.37 -0.62
CA ILE A 130 -3.83 -9.62 -1.49
C ILE A 130 -2.65 -10.51 -1.91
N SER A 131 -2.15 -11.37 -1.02
CA SER A 131 -1.01 -12.25 -1.29
C SER A 131 -1.36 -13.30 -2.34
N GLY A 132 -2.56 -13.86 -2.27
CA GLY A 132 -3.06 -14.81 -3.26
C GLY A 132 -3.09 -14.19 -4.66
N GLU A 133 -3.55 -12.95 -4.77
CA GLU A 133 -3.56 -12.22 -6.04
C GLU A 133 -2.15 -11.86 -6.54
N LEU A 134 -1.28 -11.37 -5.66
CA LEU A 134 0.09 -11.05 -6.06
C LEU A 134 0.83 -12.31 -6.56
N LYS A 135 0.64 -13.45 -5.89
CA LYS A 135 1.22 -14.74 -6.30
C LYS A 135 0.72 -15.21 -7.66
N SER A 136 -0.57 -15.04 -7.97
CA SER A 136 -1.09 -15.41 -9.28
C SER A 136 -0.50 -14.53 -10.39
N ILE A 137 -0.36 -13.23 -10.15
CA ILE A 137 0.26 -12.29 -11.09
C ILE A 137 1.75 -12.58 -11.29
N CYS A 138 2.50 -12.78 -10.20
CA CYS A 138 3.92 -13.11 -10.26
C CYS A 138 4.19 -14.41 -11.04
N ARG A 139 3.31 -15.41 -10.89
CA ARG A 139 3.38 -16.65 -11.68
C ARG A 139 3.23 -16.40 -13.18
N ILE A 140 2.31 -15.51 -13.58
CA ILE A 140 2.11 -15.12 -14.99
C ILE A 140 3.35 -14.38 -15.53
N LEU A 141 3.96 -13.55 -14.70
CA LEU A 141 5.12 -12.73 -15.07
C LEU A 141 6.46 -13.46 -14.95
N GLY A 142 6.48 -14.71 -14.45
CA GLY A 142 7.73 -15.44 -14.16
C GLY A 142 8.60 -14.76 -13.09
N LYS A 143 7.99 -14.00 -12.16
CA LYS A 143 8.68 -13.35 -11.04
C LYS A 143 8.54 -14.19 -9.77
N ASP A 144 9.62 -14.26 -9.00
CA ASP A 144 9.60 -14.91 -7.68
C ASP A 144 8.93 -14.03 -6.63
N VAL A 145 8.18 -14.69 -5.75
CA VAL A 145 7.54 -14.09 -4.57
C VAL A 145 8.39 -14.48 -3.35
N GLU A 146 9.51 -13.79 -3.17
CA GLU A 146 10.31 -13.86 -1.94
C GLU A 146 9.84 -12.85 -0.90
#